data_AF-W7DVS5-F1
#
_entry.id   AF-W7DVS5-F1
#
_cell.length_a   1.000
_cell.length_b   1.000
_cell.length_c   1.000
_cell.angle_alpha   90.00
_cell.angle_beta   90.00
_cell.angle_gamma   90.00
#
_symmetry.space_group_name_H-M   'P 1'
#
loop_
_entity.id
_entity.type
_entity.pdbx_description
1 polymer ?
#
loop_
_entity_poly.entity_id
_entity_poly.type
_entity_poly.pdbx_seq_one_letter_code
_entity_poly.pdbx_strand_id
1 'polypeptide(L)'
;METWFITLTAILLPLVVFVITIHHRQTQQREQKPFPFLELPQELRDMVYEHFLDDPVYPAPPRPSFHAPSVVSWMNPSRWTLSTPSRPRQRNNKCIFLTNKQIHAEYMDMLCKRRTFHFSVSPETYKSLPATPLPPPPPTTTVSTPEPTDVWNISPATLSKIRHCSLSLITTSAMLGVTDPRSMTSSSWSLGRRMRQQLKHMSSIQTFTLDAKALGDPLWNPLWIWYHASQSLKLLGTDMSDTVPRGPQLSRITFSLDTWSPGENYLERQPEGWTWYCARGHAVATDFGHDMTVREFCAKLYKECSVCWSVAEEEDFL
;
A
#
# COMPACT_ATOMS: atom_id res chain seq x y z
N MET A 1 12.62 -66.67 22.40
CA MET A 1 13.65 -65.76 21.85
C MET A 1 13.31 -65.27 20.44
N GLU A 2 12.58 -66.02 19.62
CA GLU A 2 12.28 -65.67 18.22
C GLU A 2 11.39 -64.44 18.04
N THR A 3 10.45 -64.17 18.94
CA THR A 3 9.52 -63.03 18.84
C THR A 3 10.20 -61.66 18.99
N TRP A 4 11.31 -61.58 19.73
CA TRP A 4 12.10 -60.35 19.86
C TRP A 4 12.88 -60.04 18.58
N PHE A 5 13.44 -61.06 17.91
CA PHE A 5 14.12 -60.84 16.63
C PHE A 5 13.17 -60.35 15.53
N ILE A 6 11.92 -60.84 15.52
CA ILE A 6 10.90 -60.43 14.56
C ILE A 6 10.44 -58.98 14.81
N THR A 7 10.25 -58.57 16.07
CA THR A 7 9.88 -57.17 16.38
C THR A 7 11.02 -56.20 16.15
N LEU A 8 12.26 -56.61 16.44
CA LEU A 8 13.44 -55.77 16.24
C LEU A 8 13.72 -55.58 14.74
N THR A 9 13.55 -56.62 13.93
CA THR A 9 13.64 -56.52 12.45
C THR A 9 12.49 -55.72 11.85
N ALA A 10 11.26 -55.86 12.35
CA ALA A 10 10.10 -55.08 11.91
C ALA A 10 10.24 -53.56 12.17
N ILE A 11 11.03 -53.16 13.17
CA ILE A 11 11.31 -51.73 13.48
C ILE A 11 12.54 -51.22 12.73
N LEU A 12 13.61 -52.02 12.62
CA LEU A 12 14.84 -51.61 11.95
C LEU A 12 14.67 -51.50 10.43
N LEU A 13 13.90 -52.37 9.80
CA LEU A 13 13.72 -52.38 8.35
C LEU A 13 13.08 -51.09 7.79
N PRO A 14 11.98 -50.54 8.36
CA PRO A 14 11.44 -49.25 7.91
C PRO A 14 12.37 -48.08 8.23
N LEU A 15 13.14 -48.12 9.33
CA LEU A 15 14.14 -47.08 9.64
C LEU A 15 15.27 -47.08 8.61
N VAL A 16 15.77 -48.24 8.22
CA VAL A 16 16.83 -48.37 7.21
C VAL A 16 16.31 -47.89 5.84
N VAL A 17 15.10 -48.29 5.44
CA VAL A 17 14.47 -47.80 4.20
C VAL A 17 14.23 -46.28 4.24
N PHE A 18 13.84 -45.74 5.40
CA PHE A 18 13.67 -44.29 5.58
C PHE A 18 15.01 -43.52 5.45
N VAL A 19 16.09 -44.04 6.03
CA VAL A 19 17.43 -43.44 5.89
C VAL A 19 17.92 -43.52 4.46
N ILE A 20 17.75 -44.67 3.78
CA ILE A 20 18.14 -44.84 2.38
C ILE A 20 17.35 -43.88 1.47
N THR A 21 16.05 -43.74 1.67
CA THR A 21 15.22 -42.82 0.87
C THR A 21 15.58 -41.36 1.11
N ILE A 22 15.89 -40.95 2.34
CA ILE A 22 16.40 -39.59 2.62
C ILE A 22 17.74 -39.39 1.93
N HIS A 23 18.66 -40.34 2.06
CA HIS A 23 20.00 -40.22 1.49
C HIS A 23 19.94 -40.17 -0.04
N HIS A 24 19.06 -40.97 -0.65
CA HIS A 24 18.84 -40.98 -2.09
C HIS A 24 18.19 -39.67 -2.60
N ARG A 25 17.28 -39.07 -1.82
CA ARG A 25 16.72 -37.75 -2.13
C ARG A 25 17.78 -36.65 -2.02
N GLN A 26 18.68 -36.73 -1.02
CA GLN A 26 19.78 -35.78 -0.85
C GLN A 26 20.83 -35.89 -1.95
N THR A 27 21.18 -37.11 -2.40
CA THR A 27 22.10 -37.31 -3.53
C THR A 27 21.48 -36.83 -4.84
N GLN A 28 20.21 -37.11 -5.09
CA GLN A 28 19.53 -36.57 -6.27
C GLN A 28 19.41 -35.04 -6.24
N GLN A 29 19.23 -34.41 -5.07
CA GLN A 29 19.29 -32.96 -4.96
C GLN A 29 20.70 -32.39 -5.22
N ARG A 30 21.76 -33.12 -4.87
CA ARG A 30 23.15 -32.72 -5.16
C ARG A 30 23.52 -32.83 -6.63
N GLU A 31 22.93 -33.78 -7.36
CA GLU A 31 23.19 -34.00 -8.78
C GLU A 31 22.38 -33.08 -9.70
N GLN A 32 21.31 -32.44 -9.19
CA GLN A 32 20.60 -31.40 -9.92
C GLN A 32 21.49 -30.16 -10.04
N LYS A 33 22.13 -29.99 -11.21
CA LYS A 33 22.79 -28.73 -11.55
C LYS A 33 21.76 -27.59 -11.47
N PRO A 34 22.06 -26.49 -10.77
CA PRO A 34 21.15 -25.36 -10.72
C PRO A 34 20.94 -24.82 -12.13
N PHE A 35 19.70 -24.49 -12.45
CA PHE A 35 19.36 -23.88 -13.73
C PHE A 35 20.14 -22.56 -13.90
N PRO A 36 20.92 -22.37 -14.98
CA PRO A 36 21.78 -21.21 -15.15
C PRO A 36 20.98 -19.98 -15.59
N PHE A 37 20.20 -19.43 -14.65
CA PHE A 37 19.27 -18.33 -14.93
C PHE A 37 19.96 -17.08 -15.48
N LEU A 38 21.21 -16.80 -15.09
CA LEU A 38 21.97 -15.64 -15.57
C LEU A 38 22.51 -15.80 -17.00
N GLU A 39 22.61 -17.04 -17.50
CA GLU A 39 23.05 -17.31 -18.87
C GLU A 39 21.90 -17.15 -19.88
N LEU A 40 20.65 -17.05 -19.39
CA LEU A 40 19.51 -16.75 -20.24
C LEU A 40 19.64 -15.34 -20.84
N PRO A 41 19.18 -15.14 -22.09
CA PRO A 41 18.95 -13.81 -22.65
C PRO A 41 18.09 -12.94 -21.73
N GLN A 42 18.31 -11.63 -21.76
CA GLN A 42 17.65 -10.69 -20.85
C GLN A 42 16.13 -10.70 -21.03
N GLU A 43 15.65 -10.90 -22.26
CA GLU A 43 14.23 -10.95 -22.59
C GLU A 43 13.52 -12.10 -21.85
N LEU A 44 14.16 -13.27 -21.75
CA LEU A 44 13.60 -14.40 -21.02
C LEU A 44 13.64 -14.18 -19.52
N ARG A 45 14.69 -13.50 -19.00
CA ARG A 45 14.73 -13.12 -17.57
C ARG A 45 13.63 -12.12 -17.24
N ASP A 46 13.38 -11.15 -18.12
CA ASP A 46 12.31 -10.16 -17.97
C ASP A 46 10.93 -10.81 -17.99
N MET A 47 10.67 -11.77 -18.89
CA MET A 47 9.42 -12.55 -18.89
C MET A 47 9.22 -13.30 -17.57
N VAL A 48 10.30 -13.88 -17.02
CA VAL A 48 10.26 -14.55 -15.72
C VAL A 48 9.95 -13.55 -14.62
N TYR A 49 10.63 -12.39 -14.59
CA TYR A 49 10.34 -11.35 -13.61
C TYR A 49 8.88 -10.89 -13.70
N GLU A 50 8.37 -10.58 -14.89
CA GLU A 50 7.00 -10.15 -15.12
C GLU A 50 5.96 -11.11 -14.54
N HIS A 51 6.19 -12.42 -14.69
CA HIS A 51 5.34 -13.46 -14.10
C HIS A 51 5.33 -13.42 -12.57
N PHE A 52 6.46 -13.02 -11.95
CA PHE A 52 6.61 -12.96 -10.49
C PHE A 52 6.31 -11.58 -9.88
N LEU A 53 6.16 -10.54 -10.70
CA LEU A 53 5.83 -9.20 -10.22
C LEU A 53 4.40 -9.17 -9.69
N ASP A 54 4.24 -8.88 -8.39
CA ASP A 54 2.97 -8.45 -7.82
C ASP A 54 3.10 -6.98 -7.39
N ASP A 55 1.97 -6.27 -7.38
CA ASP A 55 1.92 -4.89 -6.91
C ASP A 55 2.30 -4.81 -5.42
N PRO A 56 3.32 -4.00 -5.06
CA PRO A 56 3.77 -3.90 -3.68
C PRO A 56 2.79 -3.04 -2.88
N VAL A 57 2.40 -3.55 -1.70
CA VAL A 57 1.45 -2.90 -0.79
C VAL A 57 2.16 -2.55 0.51
N TYR A 58 2.03 -1.29 0.93
CA TYR A 58 2.61 -0.74 2.16
C TYR A 58 1.50 -0.14 3.04
N PRO A 59 1.41 -0.52 4.32
CA PRO A 59 2.21 -1.55 4.99
C PRO A 59 1.90 -2.95 4.45
N ALA A 60 2.87 -3.85 4.60
CA ALA A 60 2.69 -5.23 4.15
C ALA A 60 1.48 -5.85 4.87
N PRO A 61 0.56 -6.52 4.15
CA PRO A 61 -0.60 -7.14 4.77
C PRO A 61 -0.12 -8.15 5.83
N PRO A 62 -0.88 -8.31 6.93
CA PRO A 62 -0.54 -9.26 7.98
C PRO A 62 -0.31 -10.62 7.31
N ARG A 63 0.86 -11.21 7.56
CA ARG A 63 1.16 -12.53 7.03
C ARG A 63 0.08 -13.46 7.56
N PRO A 64 -0.61 -14.26 6.72
CA PRO A 64 -1.46 -15.31 7.24
C PRO A 64 -0.59 -16.10 8.20
N SER A 65 -1.03 -16.23 9.45
CA SER A 65 -0.42 -17.16 10.37
C SER A 65 -0.56 -18.52 9.71
N PHE A 66 0.50 -18.97 9.05
CA PHE A 66 0.69 -20.38 8.82
C PHE A 66 0.77 -20.94 10.24
N HIS A 67 -0.36 -21.41 10.76
CA HIS A 67 -0.34 -22.39 11.81
C HIS A 67 0.69 -23.39 11.35
N ALA A 68 1.84 -23.42 12.03
CA ALA A 68 2.84 -24.43 11.82
C ALA A 68 2.07 -25.75 11.71
N PRO A 69 2.29 -26.57 10.67
CA PRO A 69 1.63 -27.85 10.59
C PRO A 69 2.00 -28.60 11.86
N SER A 70 1.12 -28.52 12.85
CA SER A 70 1.22 -29.25 14.09
C SER A 70 1.30 -30.69 13.64
N VAL A 71 2.39 -31.36 14.00
CA VAL A 71 2.67 -32.76 13.62
C VAL A 71 1.54 -33.70 14.10
N VAL A 72 0.62 -33.19 14.91
CA VAL A 72 -0.58 -33.85 15.45
C VAL A 72 -1.90 -33.46 14.75
N SER A 73 -1.87 -32.63 13.70
CA SER A 73 -3.07 -32.13 13.00
C SER A 73 -3.88 -33.22 12.27
N TRP A 74 -3.30 -34.40 12.06
CA TRP A 74 -3.96 -35.54 11.41
C TRP A 74 -4.93 -36.28 12.34
N MET A 75 -4.86 -36.03 13.65
CA MET A 75 -5.73 -36.67 14.65
C MET A 75 -7.03 -35.89 14.94
N ASN A 76 -7.35 -34.84 14.19
CA ASN A 76 -8.53 -34.02 14.45
C ASN A 76 -9.67 -34.35 13.45
N PRO A 77 -10.73 -35.08 13.86
CA PRO A 77 -11.77 -35.56 12.96
C PRO A 77 -12.70 -34.45 12.42
N SER A 78 -12.62 -33.24 12.97
CA SER A 78 -13.46 -32.09 12.61
C SER A 78 -13.07 -31.38 11.29
N ARG A 79 -12.08 -31.88 10.54
CA ARG A 79 -11.69 -31.31 9.23
C ARG A 79 -12.50 -31.79 8.03
N TRP A 80 -13.40 -32.75 8.19
CA TRP A 80 -14.15 -33.33 7.07
C TRP A 80 -15.42 -32.54 6.71
N THR A 81 -15.80 -31.53 7.49
CA THR A 81 -17.06 -30.77 7.29
C THR A 81 -16.89 -29.29 6.99
N LEU A 82 -15.68 -28.79 6.76
CA LEU A 82 -15.46 -27.39 6.40
C LEU A 82 -15.19 -27.27 4.90
N SER A 83 -16.22 -26.81 4.19
CA SER A 83 -16.15 -26.28 2.84
C SER A 83 -14.92 -25.40 2.69
N THR A 84 -14.05 -25.78 1.78
CA THR A 84 -12.75 -25.17 1.52
C THR A 84 -12.97 -23.68 1.19
N PRO A 85 -12.57 -22.71 2.04
CA PRO A 85 -12.47 -21.34 1.56
C PRO A 85 -11.44 -21.35 0.44
N SER A 86 -11.76 -20.68 -0.67
CA SER A 86 -10.86 -20.50 -1.81
C SER A 86 -9.46 -20.19 -1.29
N ARG A 87 -8.49 -21.07 -1.57
CA ARG A 87 -7.09 -20.87 -1.17
C ARG A 87 -6.71 -19.44 -1.57
N PRO A 88 -6.31 -18.55 -0.64
CA PRO A 88 -5.64 -17.33 -1.05
C PRO A 88 -4.44 -17.77 -1.86
N ARG A 89 -4.33 -17.24 -3.09
CA ARG A 89 -3.26 -17.51 -4.06
C ARG A 89 -1.96 -17.70 -3.29
N GLN A 90 -1.46 -18.94 -3.25
CA GLN A 90 -0.29 -19.31 -2.46
C GLN A 90 0.83 -18.35 -2.87
N ARG A 91 1.19 -17.43 -1.96
CA ARG A 91 2.22 -16.41 -2.20
C ARG A 91 3.54 -17.17 -2.30
N ASN A 92 3.86 -17.64 -3.50
CA ASN A 92 5.03 -18.45 -3.78
C ASN A 92 6.25 -17.69 -3.23
N ASN A 93 7.07 -18.40 -2.46
CA ASN A 93 8.15 -17.85 -1.66
C ASN A 93 9.05 -16.91 -2.49
N LYS A 94 8.80 -15.59 -2.38
CA LYS A 94 9.53 -14.52 -3.08
C LYS A 94 10.97 -14.32 -2.62
N CYS A 95 11.48 -15.22 -1.78
CA CYS A 95 12.81 -15.13 -1.20
C CYS A 95 13.93 -15.44 -2.20
N ILE A 96 13.61 -16.05 -3.36
CA ILE A 96 14.62 -16.39 -4.37
C ILE A 96 15.28 -15.14 -4.97
N PHE A 97 14.59 -14.00 -4.98
CA PHE A 97 15.12 -12.74 -5.49
C PHE A 97 16.00 -11.99 -4.48
N LEU A 98 16.14 -12.49 -3.25
CA LEU A 98 17.00 -11.90 -2.21
C LEU A 98 18.38 -12.57 -2.12
N THR A 99 18.61 -13.68 -2.83
CA THR A 99 19.86 -14.46 -2.74
C THR A 99 20.97 -13.96 -3.65
N ASN A 100 20.64 -13.23 -4.73
CA ASN A 100 21.62 -12.68 -5.68
C ASN A 100 21.37 -11.17 -5.92
N LYS A 101 22.42 -10.35 -5.72
CA LYS A 101 22.35 -8.89 -5.87
C LYS A 101 21.99 -8.43 -7.29
N GLN A 102 22.46 -9.13 -8.32
CA GLN A 102 22.15 -8.78 -9.72
C GLN A 102 20.67 -9.04 -10.01
N ILE A 103 20.19 -10.25 -9.70
CA ILE A 103 18.78 -10.65 -9.89
C ILE A 103 17.87 -9.71 -9.11
N HIS A 104 18.24 -9.37 -7.86
CA HIS A 104 17.50 -8.42 -7.05
C HIS A 104 17.42 -7.03 -7.70
N ALA A 105 18.53 -6.54 -8.25
CA ALA A 105 18.58 -5.23 -8.90
C ALA A 105 17.72 -5.20 -10.17
N GLU A 106 17.82 -6.21 -11.03
CA GLU A 106 17.00 -6.36 -12.25
C GLU A 106 15.50 -6.45 -11.88
N TYR A 107 15.16 -7.28 -10.90
CA TYR A 107 13.79 -7.43 -10.41
C TYR A 107 13.22 -6.13 -9.84
N MET A 108 13.98 -5.42 -8.99
CA MET A 108 13.54 -4.16 -8.40
C MET A 108 13.38 -3.05 -9.43
N ASP A 109 14.24 -3.02 -10.46
CA ASP A 109 14.12 -2.08 -11.57
C ASP A 109 12.81 -2.35 -12.36
N MET A 110 12.52 -3.61 -12.67
CA MET A 110 11.28 -4.02 -13.32
C MET A 110 10.05 -3.72 -12.47
N LEU A 111 10.12 -3.96 -11.15
CA LEU A 111 9.06 -3.64 -10.20
C LEU A 111 8.75 -2.14 -10.19
N CYS A 112 9.78 -1.29 -10.04
CA CYS A 112 9.63 0.16 -10.02
C CYS A 112 9.14 0.75 -11.35
N LYS A 113 9.48 0.11 -12.48
CA LYS A 113 9.09 0.56 -13.82
C LYS A 113 7.69 0.15 -14.24
N ARG A 114 7.24 -1.07 -13.89
CA ARG A 114 6.03 -1.68 -14.46
C ARG A 114 4.87 -1.84 -13.49
N ARG A 115 5.11 -1.82 -12.18
CA ARG A 115 4.08 -2.06 -11.15
C ARG A 115 3.68 -0.80 -10.43
N THR A 116 2.48 -0.84 -9.84
CA THR A 116 1.93 0.27 -9.06
C THR A 116 2.18 0.03 -7.59
N PHE A 117 2.83 0.98 -6.93
CA PHE A 117 3.07 0.93 -5.49
C PHE A 117 1.82 1.44 -4.76
N HIS A 118 1.21 0.59 -3.95
CA HIS A 118 0.06 0.94 -3.15
C HIS A 118 0.50 1.32 -1.73
N PHE A 119 0.36 2.59 -1.39
CA PHE A 119 0.58 3.08 -0.02
C PHE A 119 -0.77 3.28 0.63
N SER A 120 -1.01 2.68 1.79
CA SER A 120 -2.22 2.88 2.56
C SER A 120 -1.89 3.42 3.95
N VAL A 121 -2.77 4.28 4.45
CA VAL A 121 -2.80 4.69 5.85
C VAL A 121 -4.22 4.47 6.33
N SER A 122 -4.38 3.61 7.32
CA SER A 122 -5.64 3.27 7.98
C SER A 122 -5.50 3.40 9.50
N PRO A 123 -6.60 3.45 10.28
CA PRO A 123 -6.52 3.50 11.74
C PRO A 123 -5.71 2.36 12.34
N GLU A 124 -5.77 1.16 11.75
CA GLU A 124 -5.02 -0.03 12.21
C GLU A 124 -3.50 0.12 12.02
N THR A 125 -3.10 0.82 10.97
CA THR A 125 -1.69 1.00 10.59
C THR A 125 -1.10 2.29 11.14
N TYR A 126 -1.96 3.21 11.56
CA TYR A 126 -1.58 4.51 12.06
C TYR A 126 -0.98 4.41 13.45
N LYS A 127 0.30 4.78 13.57
CA LYS A 127 0.95 4.98 14.86
C LYS A 127 0.81 6.45 15.24
N SER A 128 -0.07 6.73 16.19
CA SER A 128 -0.15 8.04 16.83
C SER A 128 1.17 8.32 17.54
N LEU A 129 1.77 9.48 17.27
CA LEU A 129 2.87 9.97 18.09
C LEU A 129 2.31 10.28 19.49
N PRO A 130 3.01 9.91 20.58
CA PRO A 130 2.62 10.37 21.90
C PRO A 130 2.64 11.90 21.93
N ALA A 131 1.58 12.50 22.46
CA ALA A 131 1.55 13.93 22.76
C ALA A 131 2.50 14.16 23.95
N THR A 132 3.78 14.42 23.69
CA THR A 132 4.73 14.75 24.77
C THR A 132 4.36 16.13 25.34
N PRO A 133 3.99 16.25 26.63
CA PRO A 133 3.93 17.54 27.29
C PRO A 133 5.38 18.03 27.47
N LEU A 134 5.69 19.22 26.96
CA LEU A 134 6.98 19.89 27.17
C LEU A 134 7.34 19.95 28.67
N PRO A 135 8.53 19.48 29.10
CA PRO A 135 9.24 20.05 30.24
C PRO A 135 10.28 21.07 29.73
N PRO A 136 10.63 22.10 30.53
CA PRO A 136 11.62 23.11 30.14
C PRO A 136 13.03 22.49 29.99
N PRO A 137 13.94 23.13 29.21
CA PRO A 137 15.20 22.50 28.82
C PRO A 137 16.24 22.57 29.96
N PRO A 138 17.04 21.51 30.15
CA PRO A 138 18.43 21.65 30.51
C PRO A 138 19.32 21.48 29.25
N PRO A 139 20.46 22.18 29.18
CA PRO A 139 21.35 22.05 28.04
C PRO A 139 22.14 20.73 28.15
N THR A 140 22.68 20.32 27.02
CA THR A 140 23.85 19.45 26.83
C THR A 140 23.56 18.00 26.41
N THR A 141 24.18 17.67 25.26
CA THR A 141 24.44 16.35 24.67
C THR A 141 23.29 15.73 23.87
N THR A 142 23.19 16.17 22.62
CA THR A 142 22.46 15.52 21.53
C THR A 142 22.97 14.09 21.30
N VAL A 143 22.32 13.12 21.95
CA VAL A 143 22.23 11.75 21.45
C VAL A 143 20.90 11.67 20.70
N SER A 144 20.96 11.88 19.39
CA SER A 144 19.81 11.76 18.48
C SER A 144 19.32 10.32 18.46
N THR A 145 18.31 10.03 19.27
CA THR A 145 17.47 8.83 19.12
C THR A 145 16.39 9.21 18.10
N PRO A 146 16.37 8.66 16.87
CA PRO A 146 15.37 9.03 15.89
C PRO A 146 14.01 8.46 16.30
N GLU A 147 13.06 9.33 16.66
CA GLU A 147 11.65 8.94 16.75
C GLU A 147 11.20 8.36 15.39
N PRO A 148 10.37 7.31 15.36
CA PRO A 148 9.87 6.73 14.11
C PRO A 148 8.88 7.70 13.46
N THR A 149 9.40 8.66 12.70
CA THR A 149 8.65 9.64 11.90
C THR A 149 8.07 9.04 10.62
N ASP A 150 8.52 7.83 10.28
CA ASP A 150 8.19 7.16 9.03
C ASP A 150 6.79 6.53 9.05
N VAL A 151 5.94 6.94 8.08
CA VAL A 151 4.59 6.39 7.87
C VAL A 151 4.68 5.00 7.24
N TRP A 152 5.55 4.85 6.23
CA TRP A 152 5.81 3.58 5.56
C TRP A 152 7.28 3.17 5.70
N ASN A 153 7.52 1.87 5.86
CA ASN A 153 8.86 1.30 5.89
C ASN A 153 9.35 1.04 4.45
N ILE A 154 9.90 2.08 3.83
CA ILE A 154 10.48 2.02 2.49
C ILE A 154 11.69 2.96 2.41
N SER A 155 12.75 2.52 1.73
CA SER A 155 13.96 3.33 1.61
C SER A 155 13.76 4.52 0.65
N PRO A 156 14.36 5.70 0.92
CA PRO A 156 14.34 6.83 -0.01
C PRO A 156 14.91 6.49 -1.39
N ALA A 157 15.90 5.60 -1.46
CA ALA A 157 16.51 5.15 -2.70
C ALA A 157 15.58 4.27 -3.55
N THR A 158 14.63 3.56 -2.93
CA THR A 158 13.55 2.85 -3.64
C THR A 158 12.49 3.84 -4.10
N LEU A 159 12.09 4.77 -3.21
CA LEU A 159 11.09 5.80 -3.51
C LEU A 159 11.44 6.62 -4.75
N SER A 160 12.71 6.98 -4.93
CA SER A 160 13.15 7.78 -6.08
C SER A 160 13.00 7.08 -7.43
N LYS A 161 12.87 5.75 -7.44
CA LYS A 161 12.75 4.93 -8.67
C LYS A 161 11.30 4.63 -9.05
N ILE A 162 10.34 4.82 -8.14
CA ILE A 162 8.93 4.48 -8.37
C ILE A 162 8.35 5.35 -9.48
N ARG A 163 7.68 4.72 -10.45
CA ARG A 163 6.99 5.42 -11.54
C ARG A 163 5.47 5.53 -11.35
N HIS A 164 4.85 4.53 -10.74
CA HIS A 164 3.40 4.47 -10.55
C HIS A 164 3.08 4.28 -9.07
N CYS A 165 2.27 5.17 -8.51
CA CYS A 165 1.94 5.20 -7.10
C CYS A 165 0.44 5.45 -6.90
N SER A 166 -0.16 4.66 -6.01
CA SER A 166 -1.53 4.84 -5.55
C SER A 166 -1.53 4.96 -4.03
N LEU A 167 -1.93 6.11 -3.52
CA LEU A 167 -2.05 6.41 -2.11
C LEU A 167 -3.50 6.30 -1.67
N SER A 168 -3.81 5.43 -0.72
CA SER A 168 -5.13 5.30 -0.10
C SER A 168 -5.09 5.80 1.34
N LEU A 169 -5.84 6.86 1.62
CA LEU A 169 -5.99 7.45 2.93
C LEU A 169 -7.33 7.04 3.51
N ILE A 170 -7.34 6.03 4.39
CA ILE A 170 -8.50 5.63 5.17
C ILE A 170 -8.39 6.31 6.52
N THR A 171 -9.09 7.43 6.67
CA THR A 171 -8.87 8.36 7.78
C THR A 171 -10.09 8.46 8.68
N THR A 172 -9.84 8.45 9.98
CA THR A 172 -10.80 8.84 11.01
C THR A 172 -10.43 10.22 11.54
N SER A 173 -11.39 10.84 12.21
CA SER A 173 -11.20 12.07 12.97
C SER A 173 -10.02 12.06 13.94
N ALA A 174 -9.81 10.97 14.69
CA ALA A 174 -8.70 10.82 15.64
C ALA A 174 -7.33 10.91 14.96
N MET A 175 -7.25 10.56 13.67
CA MET A 175 -6.02 10.65 12.88
C MET A 175 -5.69 12.08 12.42
N LEU A 176 -6.62 13.03 12.55
CA LEU A 176 -6.34 14.45 12.33
C LEU A 176 -5.47 15.04 13.45
N GLY A 177 -5.53 14.45 14.64
CA GLY A 177 -4.75 14.89 15.81
C GLY A 177 -5.23 16.21 16.41
N VAL A 178 -6.46 16.61 16.11
CA VAL A 178 -7.10 17.85 16.61
C VAL A 178 -8.48 17.50 17.16
N THR A 179 -8.91 18.21 18.21
CA THR A 179 -10.24 18.05 18.82
C THR A 179 -11.37 18.58 17.94
N ASP A 180 -11.13 19.66 17.17
CA ASP A 180 -12.07 20.19 16.18
C ASP A 180 -11.37 20.43 14.83
N PRO A 181 -11.72 19.67 13.76
CA PRO A 181 -11.13 19.84 12.44
C PRO A 181 -11.42 21.21 11.81
N ARG A 182 -12.48 21.91 12.23
CA ARG A 182 -12.86 23.22 11.65
C ARG A 182 -11.83 24.31 11.90
N SER A 183 -11.13 24.20 13.01
CA SER A 183 -10.07 25.13 13.43
C SER A 183 -8.69 24.75 12.89
N MET A 184 -8.58 23.58 12.24
CA MET A 184 -7.33 23.09 11.71
C MET A 184 -7.00 23.75 10.36
N THR A 185 -5.73 24.09 10.16
CA THR A 185 -5.21 24.43 8.82
C THR A 185 -4.63 23.19 8.15
N SER A 186 -4.84 23.00 6.85
CA SER A 186 -4.39 21.79 6.15
C SER A 186 -2.85 21.59 6.18
N SER A 187 -2.07 22.65 6.40
CA SER A 187 -0.62 22.61 6.59
C SER A 187 -0.17 22.19 8.00
N SER A 188 -1.02 22.40 9.03
CA SER A 188 -0.76 21.98 10.41
C SER A 188 -1.08 20.50 10.65
N TRP A 189 -1.75 19.83 9.72
CA TRP A 189 -2.06 18.40 9.82
C TRP A 189 -0.78 17.54 9.91
N SER A 190 -0.59 16.91 11.07
CA SER A 190 0.65 16.20 11.43
C SER A 190 0.91 14.95 10.57
N LEU A 191 -0.13 14.15 10.30
CA LEU A 191 -0.03 12.99 9.41
C LEU A 191 0.28 13.42 7.98
N GLY A 192 -0.42 14.44 7.46
CA GLY A 192 -0.15 15.00 6.13
C GLY A 192 1.30 15.46 6.00
N ARG A 193 1.84 16.16 7.01
CA ARG A 193 3.25 16.58 7.04
C ARG A 193 4.21 15.40 6.97
N ARG A 194 3.99 14.34 7.78
CA ARG A 194 4.83 13.13 7.76
C ARG A 194 4.81 12.45 6.39
N MET A 195 3.62 12.32 5.79
CA MET A 195 3.47 11.75 4.46
C MET A 195 4.22 12.57 3.41
N ARG A 196 4.05 13.90 3.39
CA ARG A 196 4.81 14.77 2.48
C ARG A 196 6.31 14.64 2.66
N GLN A 197 6.80 14.58 3.90
CA GLN A 197 8.22 14.43 4.19
C GLN A 197 8.81 13.11 3.68
N GLN A 198 8.04 12.03 3.66
CA GLN A 198 8.49 10.78 3.06
C GLN A 198 8.36 10.78 1.54
N LEU A 199 7.21 11.22 1.02
CA LEU A 199 6.90 11.20 -0.41
C LEU A 199 7.80 12.13 -1.22
N LYS A 200 8.40 13.16 -0.60
CA LYS A 200 9.30 14.11 -1.28
C LYS A 200 10.46 13.47 -2.05
N HIS A 201 10.83 12.24 -1.69
CA HIS A 201 11.91 11.50 -2.34
C HIS A 201 11.50 10.83 -3.66
N MET A 202 10.21 10.86 -4.05
CA MET A 202 9.71 10.30 -5.30
C MET A 202 9.94 11.26 -6.49
N SER A 203 11.13 11.20 -7.08
CA SER A 203 11.51 12.09 -8.21
C SER A 203 11.09 11.59 -9.59
N SER A 204 10.93 10.26 -9.78
CA SER A 204 10.72 9.65 -11.10
C SER A 204 9.26 9.28 -11.38
N ILE A 205 8.32 9.88 -10.65
CA ILE A 205 6.91 9.53 -10.71
C ILE A 205 6.29 9.95 -12.05
N GLN A 206 5.42 9.11 -12.60
CA GLN A 206 4.63 9.38 -13.80
C GLN A 206 3.15 9.46 -13.49
N THR A 207 2.65 8.54 -12.65
CA THR A 207 1.26 8.56 -12.19
C THR A 207 1.22 8.51 -10.67
N PHE A 208 0.47 9.43 -10.07
CA PHE A 208 0.30 9.49 -8.62
C PHE A 208 -1.14 9.82 -8.24
N THR A 209 -1.87 8.80 -7.82
CA THR A 209 -3.29 8.93 -7.46
C THR A 209 -3.46 8.91 -5.95
N LEU A 210 -4.36 9.75 -5.45
CA LEU A 210 -4.80 9.76 -4.06
C LEU A 210 -6.27 9.33 -4.01
N ASP A 211 -6.57 8.37 -3.16
CA ASP A 211 -7.92 8.00 -2.76
C ASP A 211 -8.13 8.37 -1.30
N ALA A 212 -8.94 9.39 -1.05
CA ALA A 212 -9.26 9.89 0.28
C ALA A 212 -10.57 9.27 0.77
N LYS A 213 -10.45 8.20 1.55
CA LYS A 213 -11.57 7.51 2.17
C LYS A 213 -11.79 8.02 3.60
N ALA A 214 -12.97 8.57 3.86
CA ALA A 214 -13.36 8.98 5.20
C ALA A 214 -14.22 7.88 5.85
N LEU A 215 -13.80 7.42 7.03
CA LEU A 215 -14.62 6.55 7.86
C LEU A 215 -15.61 7.43 8.64
N GLY A 216 -16.90 7.10 8.55
CA GLY A 216 -17.96 7.85 9.23
C GLY A 216 -17.74 7.83 10.74
N ASP A 217 -17.81 9.00 11.36
CA ASP A 217 -17.71 9.18 12.80
C ASP A 217 -18.95 9.94 13.29
N PRO A 218 -19.63 9.51 14.36
CA PRO A 218 -20.81 10.21 14.89
C PRO A 218 -20.54 11.68 15.29
N LEU A 219 -19.30 12.06 15.54
CA LEU A 219 -18.97 13.40 16.05
C LEU A 219 -18.76 14.46 14.96
N TRP A 220 -18.47 14.06 13.71
CA TRP A 220 -18.07 15.02 12.66
C TRP A 220 -18.51 14.62 11.26
N ASN A 221 -18.55 15.63 10.37
CA ASN A 221 -18.81 15.40 8.96
C ASN A 221 -17.53 14.95 8.22
N PRO A 222 -17.57 13.83 7.46
CA PRO A 222 -16.43 13.32 6.69
C PRO A 222 -15.85 14.32 5.66
N LEU A 223 -16.61 15.34 5.24
CA LEU A 223 -16.16 16.38 4.32
C LEU A 223 -14.90 17.12 4.80
N TRP A 224 -14.74 17.29 6.11
CA TRP A 224 -13.55 17.95 6.67
C TRP A 224 -12.28 17.13 6.41
N ILE A 225 -12.39 15.81 6.48
CA ILE A 225 -11.28 14.90 6.20
C ILE A 225 -10.87 15.01 4.73
N TRP A 226 -11.83 14.99 3.80
CA TRP A 226 -11.56 15.15 2.38
C TRP A 226 -10.95 16.51 2.04
N TYR A 227 -11.47 17.58 2.63
CA TYR A 227 -10.93 18.92 2.47
C TYR A 227 -9.48 18.99 2.94
N HIS A 228 -9.17 18.54 4.16
CA HIS A 228 -7.81 18.61 4.66
C HIS A 228 -6.88 17.65 3.92
N ALA A 229 -7.29 16.43 3.60
CA ALA A 229 -6.49 15.48 2.84
C ALA A 229 -6.14 16.02 1.45
N SER A 230 -7.12 16.57 0.73
CA SER A 230 -6.90 17.17 -0.59
C SER A 230 -5.97 18.38 -0.49
N GLN A 231 -6.30 19.39 0.31
CA GLN A 231 -5.51 20.63 0.38
C GLN A 231 -4.08 20.39 0.89
N SER A 232 -3.89 19.41 1.79
CA SER A 232 -2.58 19.09 2.36
C SER A 232 -1.66 18.39 1.35
N LEU A 233 -2.20 17.67 0.35
CA LEU A 233 -1.41 16.93 -0.65
C LEU A 233 -1.42 17.59 -2.04
N LYS A 234 -2.42 18.40 -2.37
CA LYS A 234 -2.60 19.09 -3.66
C LYS A 234 -1.40 19.98 -4.05
N LEU A 235 -0.72 20.54 -3.05
CA LEU A 235 0.45 21.42 -3.22
C LEU A 235 1.78 20.66 -3.34
N LEU A 236 1.79 19.34 -3.11
CA LEU A 236 3.01 18.54 -3.22
C LEU A 236 3.56 18.61 -4.66
N GLY A 237 4.87 18.85 -4.77
CA GLY A 237 5.57 18.95 -6.06
C GLY A 237 5.33 20.24 -6.85
N THR A 238 4.64 21.22 -6.26
CA THR A 238 4.48 22.58 -6.83
C THR A 238 5.47 23.58 -6.22
N ASP A 239 5.59 24.78 -6.79
CA ASP A 239 6.44 25.85 -6.24
C ASP A 239 6.06 26.25 -4.80
N MET A 240 4.80 26.02 -4.42
CA MET A 240 4.22 26.32 -3.10
C MET A 240 4.35 25.16 -2.10
N SER A 241 5.09 24.11 -2.44
CA SER A 241 5.28 22.95 -1.57
C SER A 241 6.16 23.29 -0.36
N ASP A 242 5.80 22.77 0.82
CA ASP A 242 6.56 22.89 2.07
C ASP A 242 7.77 21.95 2.17
N THR A 243 8.03 21.12 1.16
CA THR A 243 9.11 20.13 1.17
C THR A 243 10.25 20.50 0.24
N VAL A 244 11.49 20.34 0.73
CA VAL A 244 12.73 20.37 -0.06
C VAL A 244 13.40 19.00 0.07
N PRO A 245 13.72 18.28 -1.03
CA PRO A 245 13.46 18.62 -2.44
C PRO A 245 11.97 18.62 -2.82
N ARG A 246 11.63 19.16 -4.00
CA ARG A 246 10.25 19.14 -4.53
C ARG A 246 9.78 17.69 -4.69
N GLY A 247 8.66 17.38 -4.07
CA GLY A 247 8.06 16.05 -4.12
C GLY A 247 7.32 15.74 -5.43
N PRO A 248 6.63 14.58 -5.48
CA PRO A 248 5.84 14.15 -6.63
C PRO A 248 4.59 15.01 -6.80
N GLN A 249 4.18 15.24 -8.04
CA GLN A 249 2.90 15.88 -8.34
C GLN A 249 1.78 14.83 -8.38
N LEU A 250 0.69 15.07 -7.65
CA LEU A 250 -0.51 14.24 -7.76
C LEU A 250 -1.19 14.46 -9.10
N SER A 251 -1.58 13.39 -9.77
CA SER A 251 -2.36 13.42 -11.02
C SER A 251 -3.86 13.40 -10.76
N ARG A 252 -4.33 12.66 -9.74
CA ARG A 252 -5.77 12.49 -9.45
C ARG A 252 -6.05 12.37 -7.97
N ILE A 253 -7.17 12.93 -7.51
CA ILE A 253 -7.70 12.77 -6.15
C ILE A 253 -9.16 12.32 -6.24
N THR A 254 -9.46 11.17 -5.64
CA THR A 254 -10.82 10.64 -5.48
C THR A 254 -11.25 10.71 -4.02
N PHE A 255 -12.55 10.81 -3.81
CA PHE A 255 -13.18 10.88 -2.49
C PHE A 255 -14.15 9.73 -2.33
N SER A 256 -14.14 9.08 -1.17
CA SER A 256 -15.01 7.95 -0.88
C SER A 256 -15.40 7.88 0.60
N LEU A 257 -16.60 7.33 0.86
CA LEU A 257 -17.06 6.97 2.21
C LEU A 257 -16.97 5.47 2.43
N ASP A 258 -17.04 5.04 3.69
CA ASP A 258 -16.99 3.62 4.05
C ASP A 258 -18.23 2.82 3.62
N THR A 259 -19.39 3.43 3.75
CA THR A 259 -20.69 2.79 3.52
C THR A 259 -21.28 3.09 2.14
N TRP A 260 -20.70 4.03 1.39
CA TRP A 260 -21.20 4.44 0.08
C TRP A 260 -20.08 4.98 -0.82
N SER A 261 -20.05 4.52 -2.07
CA SER A 261 -19.61 5.29 -3.25
C SER A 261 -20.26 4.60 -4.46
N PRO A 262 -20.89 5.31 -5.42
CA PRO A 262 -20.22 6.38 -6.19
C PRO A 262 -21.12 7.58 -6.58
N GLY A 263 -20.52 8.73 -6.90
CA GLY A 263 -21.22 9.85 -7.55
C GLY A 263 -20.54 11.20 -7.40
N GLU A 264 -19.66 11.35 -6.41
CA GLU A 264 -19.01 12.63 -6.14
C GLU A 264 -17.96 12.98 -7.19
N ASN A 265 -17.80 14.28 -7.42
CA ASN A 265 -16.82 14.77 -8.37
C ASN A 265 -15.40 14.46 -7.88
N TYR A 266 -14.51 14.05 -8.78
CA TYR A 266 -13.10 13.84 -8.49
C TYR A 266 -12.26 15.00 -9.05
N LEU A 267 -11.05 15.15 -8.52
CA LEU A 267 -10.08 16.14 -8.96
C LEU A 267 -9.02 15.50 -9.84
N GLU A 268 -8.72 16.10 -10.98
CA GLU A 268 -7.63 15.68 -11.86
C GLU A 268 -6.79 16.89 -12.25
N ARG A 269 -5.47 16.68 -12.29
CA ARG A 269 -4.49 17.71 -12.61
C ARG A 269 -4.34 17.82 -14.12
N GLN A 270 -4.61 19.01 -14.62
CA GLN A 270 -4.35 19.44 -15.99
C GLN A 270 -3.10 20.33 -16.05
N PRO A 271 -2.57 20.63 -17.26
CA PRO A 271 -1.41 21.52 -17.41
C PRO A 271 -1.61 22.91 -16.79
N GLU A 272 -2.84 23.43 -16.84
CA GLU A 272 -3.20 24.78 -16.35
C GLU A 272 -3.56 24.81 -14.85
N GLY A 273 -3.76 23.65 -14.21
CA GLY A 273 -4.18 23.59 -12.82
C GLY A 273 -5.01 22.36 -12.49
N TRP A 274 -5.91 22.49 -11.52
CA TRP A 274 -6.79 21.41 -11.10
C TRP A 274 -8.18 21.60 -11.69
N THR A 275 -8.80 20.51 -12.13
CA THR A 275 -10.17 20.52 -12.66
C THR A 275 -11.00 19.44 -11.99
N TRP A 276 -12.24 19.78 -11.68
CA TRP A 276 -13.25 18.88 -11.15
C TRP A 276 -13.96 18.14 -12.28
N TYR A 277 -14.09 16.83 -12.12
CA TYR A 277 -14.73 15.94 -13.07
C TYR A 277 -15.82 15.14 -12.38
N CYS A 278 -16.94 14.90 -13.08
CA CYS A 278 -17.97 13.99 -12.59
C CYS A 278 -17.54 12.53 -12.73
N ALA A 279 -18.28 11.60 -12.11
CA ALA A 279 -18.00 10.16 -12.21
C ALA A 279 -17.95 9.62 -13.66
N ARG A 280 -18.60 10.29 -14.62
CA ARG A 280 -18.58 9.95 -16.06
C ARG A 280 -17.43 10.61 -16.83
N GLY A 281 -16.59 11.43 -16.20
CA GLY A 281 -15.42 12.05 -16.83
C GLY A 281 -15.68 13.40 -17.52
N HIS A 282 -16.84 14.02 -17.31
CA HIS A 282 -17.09 15.38 -17.81
C HIS A 282 -16.52 16.44 -16.86
N ALA A 283 -15.94 17.50 -17.42
CA ALA A 283 -15.44 18.62 -16.63
C ALA A 283 -16.61 19.44 -16.04
N VAL A 284 -16.58 19.68 -14.73
CA VAL A 284 -17.66 20.33 -13.97
C VAL A 284 -17.27 21.74 -13.53
N ALA A 285 -16.04 21.92 -13.08
CA ALA A 285 -15.52 23.21 -12.64
C ALA A 285 -13.99 23.23 -12.64
N THR A 286 -13.40 24.38 -12.96
CA THR A 286 -11.98 24.61 -12.73
C THR A 286 -11.73 24.95 -11.26
N ASP A 287 -10.59 24.51 -10.76
CA ASP A 287 -10.13 24.77 -9.42
C ASP A 287 -8.96 25.76 -9.46
N PHE A 288 -9.25 27.00 -9.09
CA PHE A 288 -8.31 28.12 -9.10
C PHE A 288 -7.26 28.07 -7.97
N GLY A 289 -7.10 26.94 -7.27
CA GLY A 289 -5.87 26.66 -6.53
C GLY A 289 -6.00 26.66 -5.00
N HIS A 290 -5.02 27.30 -4.35
CA HIS A 290 -4.52 27.03 -2.99
C HIS A 290 -5.39 27.59 -1.84
N ASP A 291 -6.21 28.60 -2.13
CA ASP A 291 -7.04 29.30 -1.13
C ASP A 291 -8.53 28.95 -1.23
N MET A 292 -8.84 27.76 -1.74
CA MET A 292 -10.23 27.32 -1.78
C MET A 292 -10.73 27.06 -0.37
N THR A 293 -11.81 27.74 0.02
CA THR A 293 -12.47 27.53 1.30
C THR A 293 -13.19 26.18 1.34
N VAL A 294 -13.52 25.68 2.54
CA VAL A 294 -14.28 24.43 2.70
C VAL A 294 -15.64 24.52 2.02
N ARG A 295 -16.29 25.69 2.07
CA ARG A 295 -17.59 25.90 1.42
C ARG A 295 -17.49 25.75 -0.09
N GLU A 296 -16.48 26.35 -0.70
CA GLU A 296 -16.23 26.23 -2.15
C GLU A 296 -15.84 24.82 -2.54
N PHE A 297 -15.03 24.14 -1.73
CA PHE A 297 -14.70 22.73 -1.92
C PHE A 297 -15.98 21.87 -1.95
N CYS A 298 -16.85 22.00 -0.94
CA CYS A 298 -18.11 21.27 -0.88
C CYS A 298 -19.03 21.62 -2.05
N ALA A 299 -19.11 22.91 -2.43
CA ALA A 299 -19.91 23.35 -3.55
C ALA A 299 -19.44 22.71 -4.87
N LYS A 300 -18.13 22.57 -5.09
CA LYS A 300 -17.58 21.91 -6.29
C LYS A 300 -17.69 20.40 -6.24
N LEU A 301 -17.50 19.79 -5.07
CA LEU A 301 -17.62 18.34 -4.86
C LEU A 301 -19.02 17.82 -5.25
N TYR A 302 -20.06 18.57 -4.88
CA TYR A 302 -21.46 18.24 -5.16
C TYR A 302 -22.06 19.00 -6.35
N LYS A 303 -21.24 19.73 -7.11
CA LYS A 303 -21.73 20.46 -8.28
C LYS A 303 -22.26 19.47 -9.31
N GLU A 304 -23.50 19.66 -9.73
CA GLU A 304 -24.10 18.84 -10.77
C GLU A 304 -23.39 19.06 -12.11
N CYS A 305 -23.24 17.96 -12.86
CA CYS A 305 -22.65 18.01 -14.18
C CYS A 305 -23.72 18.40 -15.21
N SER A 306 -23.56 19.56 -15.84
CA SER A 306 -24.49 20.04 -16.87
C SER A 306 -24.66 19.06 -18.03
N VAL A 307 -23.60 18.35 -18.43
CA VAL A 307 -23.64 17.36 -19.51
C VAL A 307 -24.41 16.10 -19.09
N CYS A 308 -24.26 15.64 -17.84
CA CYS A 308 -25.04 14.50 -17.36
C CYS A 308 -26.51 14.87 -17.18
N TRP A 309 -26.77 16.11 -16.74
CA TRP A 309 -28.11 16.63 -16.55
C TRP A 309 -28.86 16.74 -17.87
N SER A 310 -28.22 17.29 -18.92
CA SER A 310 -28.86 17.42 -20.24
C SER A 310 -29.24 16.08 -20.87
N VAL A 311 -28.41 15.03 -20.66
CA VAL A 311 -28.72 13.67 -21.14
C VAL A 311 -29.87 13.04 -20.36
N ALA A 312 -29.95 13.29 -19.05
CA ALA A 312 -31.04 12.78 -18.22
C ALA A 312 -32.38 13.44 -18.57
N GLU A 313 -32.38 14.75 -18.82
CA GLU A 313 -33.59 15.45 -19.28
C GLU A 313 -34.08 14.88 -20.62
N GLU A 314 -33.20 14.62 -21.59
CA GLU A 314 -33.58 14.03 -22.88
C GLU A 314 -34.14 12.59 -22.76
N GLU A 315 -33.65 11.79 -21.80
CA GLU A 315 -34.15 10.43 -21.54
C GLU A 315 -35.51 10.43 -20.83
N ASP A 316 -35.80 11.41 -19.97
CA ASP A 316 -37.09 11.54 -19.26
C ASP A 316 -38.24 12.07 -20.16
N PHE A 317 -37.92 12.59 -21.35
CA PHE A 317 -38.90 13.05 -22.35
C PHE A 317 -39.21 12.02 -23.46
N LEU A 318 -38.65 10.80 -23.39
CA LEU A 318 -38.90 9.67 -24.31
C LEU A 318 -39.70 8.54 -23.64
#